data_AF-D9WR37-F1
#
_entry.id   AF-D9WR37-F1
#
_cell.length_a   1.000
_cell.length_b   1.000
_cell.length_c   1.000
_cell.angle_alpha   90.00
_cell.angle_beta   90.00
_cell.angle_gamma   90.00
#
_symmetry.space_group_name_H-M   'P 1'
#
loop_
_entity.id
_entity.type
_entity.pdbx_description
1 polymer ?
#
loop_
_entity_poly.entity_id
_entity_poly.type
_entity_poly.pdbx_seq_one_letter_code
_entity_poly.pdbx_strand_id
1 'polypeptide(L)' 'DDDLLIGDRVWFRHAKAGELCERFATLHLVEDDRVVDSVPTYRGEGRTFL' A
#
# COMPACT_ATOMS: atom_id res chain seq x y z
N ASP A 1 -12.10 -26.69 -4.99
CA ASP A 1 -11.61 -25.62 -5.87
C ASP A 1 -11.45 -24.34 -5.08
N ASP A 2 -10.21 -24.02 -4.73
CA ASP A 2 -9.77 -22.71 -4.26
C ASP A 2 -8.85 -22.09 -5.32
N ASP A 3 -9.24 -22.25 -6.59
CA ASP A 3 -8.44 -21.76 -7.71
C ASP A 3 -8.66 -20.25 -7.87
N LEU A 4 -7.55 -19.51 -7.94
CA LEU A 4 -7.55 -18.09 -8.27
C LEU A 4 -7.85 -17.90 -9.76
N LEU A 5 -8.91 -17.16 -10.06
CA LEU A 5 -9.35 -16.87 -11.41
C LEU A 5 -8.88 -15.49 -11.87
N ILE A 6 -8.89 -15.29 -13.19
CA ILE A 6 -8.62 -13.98 -13.78
C ILE A 6 -9.72 -13.01 -13.33
N GLY A 7 -9.30 -11.91 -12.70
CA GLY A 7 -10.19 -10.89 -12.15
C GLY A 7 -10.30 -10.91 -10.63
N ASP A 8 -9.81 -11.95 -9.97
CA ASP A 8 -9.84 -12.02 -8.51
C ASP A 8 -8.91 -10.99 -7.86
N ARG A 9 -9.38 -10.38 -6.77
CA ARG A 9 -8.60 -9.46 -5.96
C ARG A 9 -7.67 -10.24 -5.04
N VAL A 10 -6.38 -9.96 -5.15
CA VAL A 10 -5.35 -10.53 -4.28
C VAL A 10 -4.67 -9.42 -3.49
N TRP A 11 -4.59 -9.61 -2.18
CA TRP A 11 -3.89 -8.71 -1.27
C TRP A 11 -2.48 -9.22 -0.99
N PHE A 12 -1.49 -8.43 -1.37
CA PHE A 12 -0.09 -8.71 -1.04
C PHE A 12 0.27 -8.03 0.28
N ARG A 13 0.80 -8.82 1.22
CA ARG A 13 1.43 -8.28 2.43
C ARG A 13 2.90 -8.05 2.14
N HIS A 14 3.37 -6.82 2.32
CA HIS A 14 4.78 -6.49 2.19
C HIS A 14 5.62 -7.27 3.20
N ALA A 15 6.86 -7.61 2.85
CA ALA A 15 7.77 -8.30 3.76
C ALA A 15 8.28 -7.37 4.89
N LYS A 16 8.40 -6.07 4.60
CA LYS A 16 8.85 -5.03 5.55
C LYS A 16 7.96 -3.81 5.46
N ALA A 17 7.49 -3.30 6.61
CA ALA A 17 6.60 -2.14 6.70
C ALA A 17 7.13 -0.89 5.97
N GLY A 18 8.45 -0.69 5.97
CA GLY A 18 9.07 0.45 5.29
C GLY A 18 9.17 0.31 3.77
N GLU A 19 9.14 -0.90 3.20
CA GLU A 19 9.45 -1.13 1.78
C GLU A 19 8.53 -0.33 0.84
N LEU A 20 7.22 -0.31 1.14
CA LEU A 20 6.26 0.47 0.36
C LEU A 20 6.54 1.98 0.46
N CYS A 21 6.87 2.45 1.65
CA CYS A 21 7.15 3.86 1.90
C CYS A 21 8.45 4.35 1.22
N GLU A 22 9.37 3.45 0.87
CA GLU A 22 10.55 3.76 0.04
C GLU A 22 10.20 3.93 -1.44
N ARG A 23 9.04 3.47 -1.91
CA ARG A 23 8.67 3.42 -3.34
C ARG A 23 7.48 4.29 -3.70
N PHE A 24 6.53 4.47 -2.79
CA PHE A 24 5.30 5.22 -3.00
C PHE A 24 5.27 6.48 -2.15
N ALA A 25 4.65 7.55 -2.66
CA ALA A 25 4.55 8.84 -1.96
C ALA A 25 3.35 8.93 -1.00
N THR A 26 2.32 8.10 -1.20
CA THR A 26 1.06 8.16 -0.47
C THR A 26 0.59 6.75 -0.10
N LEU A 27 0.02 6.60 1.09
CA LEU A 27 -0.73 5.41 1.51
C LEU A 27 -2.21 5.75 1.65
N HIS A 28 -3.07 4.87 1.17
CA HIS A 28 -4.51 4.95 1.39
C HIS A 28 -4.89 4.17 2.65
N LEU A 29 -5.59 4.83 3.58
CA LEU A 29 -6.16 4.22 4.76
C LEU A 29 -7.55 3.69 4.37
N VAL A 30 -7.79 2.41 4.63
CA VAL A 30 -9.04 1.73 4.26
C VAL A 30 -9.73 1.25 5.52
N GLU A 31 -11.03 1.56 5.63
CA GLU A 31 -11.95 1.01 6.61
C GLU A 31 -13.11 0.35 5.85
N ASP A 32 -13.36 -0.93 6.14
CA ASP A 32 -14.21 -1.80 5.34
C ASP A 32 -13.82 -1.78 3.85
N ASP A 33 -14.73 -1.33 2.97
CA ASP A 33 -14.51 -1.20 1.53
C ASP A 33 -14.35 0.28 1.09
N ARG A 34 -14.00 1.17 2.02
CA ARG A 34 -13.86 2.61 1.74
C ARG A 34 -12.48 3.12 2.07
N VAL A 35 -11.92 3.91 1.16
CA VAL A 35 -10.77 4.76 1.47
C VAL A 35 -11.27 5.88 2.37
N VAL A 36 -10.81 5.89 3.61
CA VAL A 36 -11.19 6.90 4.61
C VAL A 36 -10.22 8.08 4.62
N ASP A 37 -8.97 7.87 4.21
CA ASP A 37 -7.96 8.94 4.14
C ASP A 37 -6.77 8.56 3.24
N SER A 38 -5.93 9.54 2.91
CA SER A 38 -4.69 9.40 2.16
C SER A 38 -3.57 10.19 2.83
N VAL A 39 -2.57 9.49 3.35
CA VAL A 39 -1.46 10.09 4.11
C VAL A 39 -0.15 10.01 3.32
N PRO A 40 0.74 11.01 3.44
CA PRO A 40 2.04 10.94 2.80
C PRO A 40 2.93 9.89 3.48
N THR A 41 3.81 9.26 2.71
CA THR A 41 4.94 8.49 3.24
C THR A 41 6.11 9.42 3.51
N TYR A 42 7.18 8.95 4.17
CA TYR A 42 8.41 9.74 4.27
C TYR A 42 9.00 10.10 2.90
N ARG A 43 8.81 9.29 1.84
CA ARG A 43 9.14 9.69 0.46
C ARG A 43 8.26 10.85 0.00
N GLY A 44 6.96 10.78 0.24
CA GLY A 44 6.02 11.85 -0.05
C GLY A 44 6.35 13.15 0.71
N GLU A 45 6.94 13.04 1.89
CA GLU A 45 7.45 14.16 2.69
C GLU A 45 8.87 14.62 2.29
N GLY A 46 9.48 14.02 1.27
CA GLY A 46 10.84 14.36 0.83
C GLY A 46 11.96 13.89 1.77
N ARG A 47 11.65 13.00 2.71
CA ARG A 47 12.58 12.42 3.70
C ARG A 47 13.15 11.07 3.26
N THR A 48 13.37 10.89 1.96
CA THR A 48 14.10 9.75 1.41
C THR A 48 15.50 10.20 1.04
N PHE A 49 16.49 9.80 1.85
CA PHE A 49 17.90 10.07 1.61
C PHE A 49 18.49 8.87 0.86
N LEU A 50 18.73 9.02 -0.44
CA LEU A 50 19.43 8.06 -1.30
C LEU A 50 20.90 8.45 -1.43
#